data_AF-A0A8F9RJU0-F1
#
_entry.id   AF-A0A8F9RJU0-F1
#
_cell.length_a   1.000
_cell.length_b   1.000
_cell.length_c   1.000
_cell.angle_alpha   90.00
_cell.angle_beta   90.00
_cell.angle_gamma   90.00
#
_symmetry.space_group_name_H-M   'P 1'
#
loop_
_entity.id
_entity.type
_entity.pdbx_description
1 polymer ?
#
loop_
_entity_poly.entity_id
_entity_poly.type
_entity_poly.pdbx_seq_one_letter_code
_entity_poly.pdbx_strand_id
1 'polypeptide(L)'
;MKKLIEELEIPQNRQKITVLSLDPAFTELKSKHEFFETQFADQAEANADLRQMTSASAIRKDLEKNLKTYINLLTAMKDVQDWELLYNDTNELVKAAKNSEVNRKEEKPE
;
A
#
# COMPACT_ATOMS: atom_id res chain seq x y z
N MET A 1 6.20 19.98 19.81
CA MET A 1 6.03 21.38 19.41
C MET A 1 4.79 22.02 20.02
N LYS A 2 3.63 21.35 20.02
CA LYS A 2 2.42 21.83 20.71
C LYS A 2 2.64 22.33 22.15
N LYS A 3 3.24 21.51 23.01
CA LYS A 3 3.57 21.90 24.41
C LYS A 3 4.47 23.15 24.52
N LEU A 4 5.42 23.30 23.59
CA LEU A 4 6.30 24.46 23.54
C LEU A 4 5.51 25.72 23.16
N ILE A 5 4.59 25.63 22.19
CA ILE A 5 3.72 26.75 21.82
C ILE A 5 2.80 27.12 22.99
N GLU A 6 2.18 26.13 23.65
CA GLU A 6 1.35 26.34 24.84
C GLU A 6 2.13 27.06 25.95
N GLU A 7 3.37 26.65 26.21
CA GLU A 7 4.24 27.26 27.21
C GLU A 7 4.70 28.68 26.81
N LEU A 8 4.89 28.96 25.52
CA LEU A 8 5.21 30.29 25.02
C LEU A 8 3.99 31.22 24.99
N GLU A 9 2.76 30.68 25.04
CA GLU A 9 1.53 31.47 25.11
C GLU A 9 1.14 31.91 26.53
N ILE A 10 1.81 31.40 27.57
CA ILE A 10 1.55 31.90 28.93
C ILE A 10 1.86 33.40 29.03
N PRO A 11 1.12 34.17 29.85
CA PRO A 11 1.22 35.64 29.87
C PRO A 11 2.64 36.16 30.07
N GLN A 12 3.41 35.51 30.95
CA GLN A 12 4.79 35.88 31.26
C GLN A 12 5.73 35.73 30.06
N ASN A 13 5.56 34.67 29.24
CA ASN A 13 6.41 34.44 28.08
C ASN A 13 5.95 35.28 26.88
N ARG A 14 4.63 35.47 26.70
CA ARG A 14 4.09 36.42 25.71
C ARG A 14 4.63 37.82 25.91
N GLN A 15 4.67 38.31 27.15
CA GLN A 15 5.22 39.63 27.43
C GLN A 15 6.70 39.73 27.01
N LYS A 16 7.51 38.70 27.30
CA LYS A 16 8.92 38.66 26.88
C LYS A 16 9.07 38.60 25.36
N ILE A 17 8.24 37.81 24.68
CA ILE A 17 8.22 37.71 23.21
C ILE A 17 7.95 39.10 22.59
N THR A 18 6.99 39.84 23.14
CA THR A 18 6.68 41.20 22.68
C THR A 18 7.80 42.19 22.98
N VAL A 19 8.38 42.16 24.18
CA VAL A 19 9.53 43.02 24.52
C VAL A 19 10.73 42.77 23.59
N LEU A 20 10.95 41.52 23.20
CA LEU A 20 12.02 41.12 22.29
C LEU A 20 11.65 41.28 20.81
N SER A 21 10.47 41.81 20.50
CA SER A 21 9.97 41.97 19.12
C SER A 21 9.94 40.66 18.31
N LEU A 22 9.69 39.53 18.98
CA LEU A 22 9.66 38.19 18.39
C LEU A 22 8.26 37.74 17.95
N ASP A 23 7.24 38.58 18.08
CA ASP A 23 5.85 38.27 17.67
C ASP A 23 5.74 37.76 16.21
N PRO A 24 6.45 38.31 15.21
CA PRO A 24 6.41 37.79 13.85
C PRO A 24 6.94 36.35 13.76
N ALA A 25 8.10 36.08 14.37
CA ALA A 25 8.71 34.75 14.38
C ALA A 25 7.85 33.72 15.14
N PHE A 26 7.24 34.15 16.25
CA PHE A 26 6.33 33.28 17.01
C PHE A 26 5.05 32.96 16.22
N THR A 27 4.50 33.94 15.50
CA THR A 27 3.33 33.73 14.62
C THR A 27 3.68 32.77 13.48
N GLU A 28 4.84 32.96 12.85
CA GLU A 28 5.33 32.07 11.79
C GLU A 28 5.54 30.63 12.30
N LEU A 29 6.10 30.47 13.50
CA LEU A 29 6.27 29.17 14.14
C LEU A 29 4.94 28.43 14.33
N LYS A 30 3.92 29.14 14.82
CA LYS A 30 2.58 28.57 15.02
C LYS A 30 1.95 28.14 13.70
N SER A 31 2.00 29.02 12.69
CA SER A 31 1.47 28.72 11.35
C SER A 31 2.16 27.51 10.72
N LYS A 32 3.49 27.42 10.82
CA LYS A 32 4.25 26.26 10.34
C LYS A 32 3.91 24.97 11.09
N HIS A 33 3.68 25.07 12.40
CA HIS A 33 3.27 23.92 13.20
C HIS A 33 1.87 23.43 12.81
N GLU A 34 0.89 24.33 12.65
CA GLU A 34 -0.46 23.99 12.20
C GLU A 34 -0.46 23.35 10.81
N PHE A 35 0.33 23.91 9.88
CA PHE A 35 0.52 23.33 8.55
C PHE A 35 1.12 21.93 8.63
N PHE A 36 2.15 21.73 9.45
CA PHE A 36 2.75 20.41 9.67
C PHE A 36 1.73 19.40 10.23
N GLU A 37 0.97 19.77 11.26
CA GLU A 37 -0.02 18.86 11.86
C GLU A 37 -1.10 18.46 10.87
N THR A 38 -1.54 19.40 10.01
CA THR A 38 -2.48 19.11 8.92
C THR A 38 -1.91 18.08 7.95
N GLN A 39 -0.71 18.33 7.41
CA GLN A 39 -0.05 17.42 6.47
C GLN A 39 0.28 16.06 7.09
N PHE A 40 0.66 16.05 8.36
CA PHE A 40 0.92 14.81 9.09
C PHE A 40 -0.36 13.99 9.29
N ALA A 41 -1.48 14.63 9.60
CA ALA A 41 -2.78 13.96 9.72
C ALA A 41 -3.21 13.36 8.37
N ASP A 42 -3.14 14.14 7.29
CA ASP A 42 -3.45 13.68 5.93
C ASP A 42 -2.58 12.47 5.54
N GLN A 43 -1.28 12.54 5.84
CA GLN A 43 -0.35 11.44 5.57
C GLN A 43 -0.64 10.21 6.45
N ALA A 44 -1.00 10.41 7.72
CA ALA A 44 -1.34 9.31 8.61
C ALA A 44 -2.60 8.57 8.13
N GLU A 45 -3.60 9.30 7.64
CA GLU A 45 -4.81 8.74 7.01
C GLU A 45 -4.46 7.98 5.73
N ALA A 46 -3.76 8.60 4.79
CA ALA A 46 -3.34 7.95 3.55
C ALA A 46 -2.50 6.67 3.80
N ASN A 47 -1.61 6.71 4.80
CA ASN A 47 -0.82 5.54 5.19
C ASN A 47 -1.66 4.44 5.85
N ALA A 48 -2.72 4.79 6.59
CA ALA A 48 -3.64 3.83 7.16
C ALA A 48 -4.41 3.10 6.05
N ASP A 49 -4.89 3.83 5.04
CA ASP A 49 -5.57 3.26 3.88
C ASP A 49 -4.65 2.31 3.09
N LEU A 50 -3.40 2.72 2.84
CA LEU A 50 -2.40 1.85 2.19
C LEU A 50 -2.14 0.56 2.95
N ARG A 51 -2.23 0.57 4.29
CA ARG A 51 -2.08 -0.64 5.12
C ARG A 51 -3.31 -1.55 5.05
N GLN A 52 -4.50 -1.01 4.80
CA GLN A 52 -5.72 -1.80 4.57
C GLN A 52 -5.73 -2.44 3.17
N MET A 53 -5.03 -1.84 2.21
CA MET A 53 -4.85 -2.44 0.89
C MET A 53 -4.02 -3.72 1.02
N THR A 54 -4.58 -4.82 0.52
CA THR A 54 -3.83 -6.07 0.44
C THR A 54 -2.63 -5.89 -0.49
N SER A 55 -1.43 -6.16 0.01
CA SER A 55 -0.23 -6.03 -0.83
C SER A 55 -0.34 -6.88 -2.10
N ALA A 56 0.25 -6.42 -3.21
CA ALA A 56 0.28 -7.19 -4.45
C ALA A 56 0.87 -8.61 -4.25
N SER A 57 1.84 -8.75 -3.33
CA SER A 57 2.41 -10.04 -2.94
C SER A 57 1.39 -10.95 -2.24
N ALA A 58 0.54 -10.39 -1.37
CA ALA A 58 -0.53 -11.14 -0.71
C ALA A 58 -1.63 -11.54 -1.70
N ILE A 59 -2.05 -10.63 -2.60
CA ILE A 59 -3.01 -10.93 -3.68
C ILE A 59 -2.47 -12.06 -4.57
N ARG A 60 -1.21 -11.96 -5.00
CA ARG A 60 -0.56 -13.00 -5.82
C ARG A 60 -0.58 -14.36 -5.10
N LYS A 61 -0.24 -14.39 -3.82
CA LYS A 61 -0.20 -15.62 -3.02
C LYS A 61 -1.58 -16.27 -2.92
N ASP A 62 -2.61 -15.48 -2.66
CA ASP A 62 -3.98 -15.99 -2.57
C ASP A 62 -4.50 -16.47 -3.93
N LEU A 63 -4.23 -15.72 -5.00
CA LEU A 63 -4.56 -16.14 -6.36
C LEU A 63 -3.86 -17.45 -6.73
N GLU A 64 -2.56 -17.56 -6.46
CA GLU A 64 -1.78 -18.78 -6.71
C GLU A 64 -2.35 -19.97 -5.96
N LYS A 65 -2.71 -19.80 -4.68
CA LYS A 65 -3.34 -20.84 -3.87
C LYS A 65 -4.65 -21.31 -4.50
N ASN A 66 -5.54 -20.37 -4.85
CA ASN A 66 -6.84 -20.69 -5.42
C ASN A 66 -6.72 -21.39 -6.79
N LEU A 67 -5.84 -20.90 -7.66
CA LEU A 67 -5.56 -21.53 -8.96
C LEU A 67 -4.99 -22.94 -8.79
N LYS A 68 -4.03 -23.15 -7.89
CA LYS A 68 -3.48 -24.48 -7.59
C LYS A 68 -4.56 -25.43 -7.08
N THR A 69 -5.41 -24.98 -6.15
CA THR A 69 -6.51 -25.80 -5.63
C THR A 69 -7.46 -26.22 -6.76
N TYR A 70 -7.85 -25.28 -7.63
CA TYR A 70 -8.72 -25.58 -8.78
C TYR A 70 -8.08 -26.57 -9.76
N ILE A 71 -6.83 -26.34 -10.16
CA ILE A 71 -6.12 -27.22 -11.09
C ILE A 71 -5.91 -28.62 -10.48
N ASN A 72 -5.62 -28.69 -9.17
CA ASN A 72 -5.48 -29.97 -8.47
C ASN A 72 -6.81 -30.75 -8.45
N LEU A 73 -7.94 -30.08 -8.24
CA LEU A 73 -9.25 -30.70 -8.32
C LEU A 73 -9.49 -31.28 -9.72
N LEU A 74 -9.29 -30.48 -10.77
CA LEU A 74 -9.46 -30.96 -12.15
C LEU A 74 -8.54 -32.14 -12.48
N THR A 75 -7.30 -32.09 -12.00
CA THR A 75 -6.33 -33.18 -12.18
C THR A 75 -6.79 -34.46 -11.49
N ALA A 76 -7.36 -34.37 -10.29
CA ALA A 76 -7.91 -35.52 -9.56
C ALA A 76 -9.16 -36.09 -10.23
N MET A 77 -9.95 -35.23 -10.89
CA MET A 77 -11.20 -35.62 -11.55
C MET A 77 -11.02 -36.05 -13.01
N LYS A 78 -9.82 -35.96 -13.58
CA LYS A 78 -9.59 -36.17 -15.03
C LYS A 78 -10.08 -37.52 -15.57
N ASP A 79 -10.10 -38.56 -14.73
CA ASP A 79 -10.49 -39.92 -15.09
C ASP A 79 -11.97 -40.22 -14.73
N VAL A 80 -12.70 -39.21 -14.21
CA VAL A 80 -14.14 -39.30 -13.91
C VAL A 80 -14.93 -38.92 -15.16
N GLN A 81 -15.99 -39.67 -15.44
CA GLN A 81 -16.90 -39.41 -16.56
C GLN A 81 -17.37 -37.94 -16.55
N ASP A 82 -17.40 -37.32 -17.73
CA ASP A 82 -17.78 -35.91 -17.98
C ASP A 82 -16.78 -34.83 -17.54
N TRP A 83 -15.65 -35.18 -16.91
CA TRP A 83 -14.62 -34.21 -16.49
C TRP A 83 -13.46 -34.07 -17.49
N GLU A 84 -13.28 -35.03 -18.40
CA GLU A 84 -12.15 -35.10 -19.33
C GLU A 84 -12.03 -33.84 -20.20
N LEU A 85 -13.14 -33.37 -20.78
CA LEU A 85 -13.15 -32.18 -21.64
C LEU A 85 -12.70 -30.94 -20.86
N LEU A 86 -13.26 -30.74 -19.66
CA LEU A 86 -12.95 -29.59 -18.81
C LEU A 86 -11.50 -29.60 -18.34
N TYR A 87 -10.97 -30.77 -18.00
CA TYR A 87 -9.56 -30.94 -17.66
C TYR A 87 -8.66 -30.61 -18.85
N ASN A 88 -8.96 -31.15 -20.04
CA ASN A 88 -8.16 -30.94 -21.24
C ASN A 88 -8.12 -29.47 -21.65
N ASP A 89 -9.27 -28.79 -21.70
CA ASP A 89 -9.35 -27.36 -22.02
C ASP A 89 -8.54 -26.52 -21.03
N THR A 90 -8.69 -26.80 -19.73
CA THR A 90 -7.94 -26.07 -18.70
C THR A 90 -6.44 -26.34 -18.78
N ASN A 91 -6.04 -27.57 -19.08
CA ASN A 91 -4.63 -27.95 -19.23
C ASN A 91 -3.97 -27.25 -20.43
N GLU A 92 -4.68 -27.10 -21.54
CA GLU A 92 -4.18 -26.31 -22.68
C GLU A 92 -4.01 -24.83 -22.32
N LEU A 93 -4.91 -24.24 -21.55
CA LEU A 93 -4.74 -22.88 -21.04
C LEU A 93 -3.49 -22.74 -20.15
N VAL A 94 -3.23 -23.72 -19.27
CA VAL A 94 -2.04 -23.73 -18.42
C VAL A 94 -0.76 -23.84 -19.26
N LYS A 95 -0.76 -24.68 -20.31
CA LYS A 95 0.38 -24.80 -21.25
C LYS A 95 0.62 -23.50 -21.99
N ALA A 96 -0.44 -22.88 -22.53
CA ALA A 96 -0.34 -21.60 -23.23
C ALA A 96 0.23 -20.50 -22.32
N ALA A 97 -0.26 -20.41 -21.07
CA ALA A 97 0.26 -19.47 -20.09
C ALA A 97 1.75 -19.70 -19.80
N LYS A 98 2.17 -20.96 -19.59
CA LYS A 98 3.58 -21.31 -19.34
C LYS A 98 4.48 -20.93 -20.52
N ASN A 99 4.04 -21.20 -21.75
CA ASN A 99 4.82 -20.88 -22.95
C ASN A 99 4.95 -19.37 -23.17
N SER A 100 3.95 -18.58 -22.76
CA SER A 100 4.03 -17.11 -22.85
C SER A 100 5.13 -16.49 -21.97
N GLU A 101 5.48 -17.12 -20.84
CA GLU A 101 6.58 -16.66 -19.98
C GLU A 101 7.96 -17.02 -20.53
N VAL A 102 8.09 -18.15 -21.23
CA VAL A 102 9.35 -18.59 -21.83
C VAL A 102 9.76 -17.65 -22.96
N ASN A 103 8.83 -17.31 -23.86
CA ASN A 103 9.08 -16.38 -24.97
C ASN A 103 9.53 -15.00 -24.47
N ARG A 104 9.00 -14.52 -23.34
CA ARG A 104 9.39 -13.22 -22.76
C ARG A 104 10.84 -13.19 -22.24
N LYS A 105 11.45 -14.34 -21.93
CA LYS A 105 12.86 -14.43 -21.51
C LYS A 105 13.83 -14.45 -22.69
N GLU A 106 13.40 -14.96 -23.83
CA GLU A 106 14.20 -15.03 -25.06
C GLU A 106 14.25 -13.67 -25.79
N GLU A 107 13.25 -12.80 -25.57
CA GLU A 107 13.15 -11.48 -26.22
C GLU A 107 13.84 -10.33 -25.48
N LYS A 108 14.48 -10.54 -24.33
CA LYS A 108 15.24 -9.47 -23.66
C LYS A 108 16.60 -9.24 -24.35
N PRO A 109 16.88 -8.05 -24.92
CA PRO A 109 18.24 -7.67 -25.28
C PRO A 109 19.04 -7.42 -24.00
N GLU A 110 20.32 -7.81 -24.00
CA GLU A 110 21.31 -7.50 -22.95
C GLU A 110 21.41 -6.01 -22.62
#